data_AF-A0A5C4LWN1-F1
#
_entry.id   AF-A0A5C4LWN1-F1
#
_cell.length_a   1.000
_cell.length_b   1.000
_cell.length_c   1.000
_cell.angle_alpha   90.00
_cell.angle_beta   90.00
_cell.angle_gamma   90.00
#
_symmetry.space_group_name_H-M   'P 1'
#
loop_
_entity.id
_entity.type
_entity.pdbx_description
1 polymer ?
#
loop_
_entity_poly.entity_id
_entity_poly.type
_entity_poly.pdbx_seq_one_letter_code
_entity_poly.pdbx_strand_id
1 'polypeptide(L)' 'MTGILKTLLSAAKLPASDKEISAYTKAYETQRASVDALYEVPAARYVDPALRFRAGARIKDWAS' A
#
# COMPACT_ATOMS: atom_id res chain seq x y z
N MET A 1 9.71 7.15 14.56
CA MET A 1 9.44 6.39 13.32
C MET A 1 10.40 5.21 13.14
N THR A 2 11.72 5.42 13.16
CA THR A 2 12.74 4.38 12.91
C THR A 2 12.62 3.13 13.79
N GLY A 3 12.30 3.27 15.08
CA GLY A 3 12.09 2.12 15.98
C GLY A 3 10.91 1.23 15.58
N ILE A 4 9.78 1.84 15.21
CA ILE A 4 8.58 1.13 14.72
C ILE A 4 8.90 0.39 13.42
N LEU A 5 9.60 1.04 12.49
CA LEU A 5 10.00 0.41 11.22
C LEU A 5 10.89 -0.82 11.45
N LYS A 6 11.87 -0.73 12.36
CA LYS A 6 12.73 -1.87 12.73
C LYS A 6 11.92 -3.02 13.33
N THR A 7 10.94 -2.74 14.20
CA THR A 7 10.03 -3.76 14.75
C THR A 7 9.21 -4.44 13.65
N LEU A 8 8.65 -3.67 12.71
CA LEU A 8 7.85 -4.21 11.61
C LEU A 8 8.66 -5.08 10.66
N LEU A 9 9.86 -4.62 10.27
CA LEU A 9 10.78 -5.39 9.44
C LEU A 9 11.20 -6.70 10.13
N SER A 10 11.48 -6.65 11.43
CA SER A 10 11.80 -7.83 12.23
C SER A 10 10.63 -8.83 12.27
N ALA A 11 9.40 -8.36 12.51
CA ALA A 11 8.21 -9.20 12.51
C ALA A 11 7.95 -9.85 11.13
N ALA A 12 8.22 -9.11 10.05
CA ALA A 12 8.13 -9.61 8.67
C ALA A 12 9.32 -10.49 8.25
N LYS A 13 10.34 -10.65 9.11
CA LYS A 13 11.60 -11.34 8.81
C LYS A 13 12.31 -10.77 7.58
N LEU A 14 12.21 -9.46 7.38
CA LEU A 14 12.85 -8.74 6.28
C LEU A 14 14.12 -8.05 6.80
N PRO A 15 15.32 -8.45 6.34
CA PRO A 15 16.53 -7.72 6.66
C PRO A 15 16.54 -6.36 5.94
N ALA A 16 17.04 -5.33 6.62
CA ALA A 16 17.27 -4.02 6.01
C ALA A 16 18.51 -3.38 6.63
N SER A 17 19.34 -2.77 5.78
CA SER A 17 20.44 -1.91 6.17
C SER A 17 19.93 -0.57 6.74
N ASP A 18 20.75 0.13 7.51
CA ASP A 18 20.38 1.45 8.03
C ASP A 18 20.11 2.48 6.90
N LYS A 19 20.73 2.31 5.73
CA LYS A 19 20.46 3.14 4.54
C LYS A 19 19.04 2.92 4.01
N GLU A 20 18.61 1.66 3.91
CA GLU A 20 17.24 1.32 3.48
C GLU A 20 16.22 1.81 4.50
N ILE A 21 16.50 1.61 5.80
CA ILE A 21 15.63 2.08 6.88
C ILE A 21 15.46 3.61 6.82
N SER A 22 16.54 4.35 6.55
CA SER A 22 16.48 5.81 6.36
C SER A 22 15.64 6.19 5.14
N ALA A 23 15.80 5.49 4.02
CA ALA A 23 15.01 5.72 2.81
C ALA A 23 13.51 5.45 3.03
N TYR A 24 13.15 4.33 3.66
CA TYR A 24 11.76 4.00 3.99
C TYR A 24 11.14 5.02 4.95
N THR A 25 11.90 5.46 5.96
CA THR A 25 11.41 6.47 6.91
C THR A 25 11.10 7.78 6.20
N LYS A 26 11.94 8.21 5.26
CA LYS A 26 11.70 9.42 4.45
C LYS A 26 10.52 9.29 3.49
N ALA A 27 10.33 8.11 2.91
CA ALA A 27 9.25 7.86 1.96
C ALA A 27 7.86 7.70 2.63
N TYR A 28 7.84 7.41 3.93
CA TYR A 28 6.62 7.03 4.64
C TYR A 28 5.49 8.06 4.53
N GLU A 29 5.79 9.36 4.68
CA GLU A 29 4.76 10.41 4.64
C GLU A 29 4.06 10.46 3.28
N THR A 30 4.82 10.40 2.19
CA THR A 30 4.27 10.35 0.82
C THR A 30 3.47 9.08 0.60
N GLN A 31 3.95 7.93 1.06
CA GLN A 31 3.24 6.66 0.95
C GLN A 31 1.93 6.68 1.74
N ARG A 32 1.95 7.24 2.95
CA ARG A 32 0.78 7.39 3.80
C ARG A 32 -0.28 8.26 3.13
N ALA A 33 0.10 9.44 2.65
CA ALA A 33 -0.81 10.33 1.93
C ALA A 33 -1.40 9.66 0.68
N SER A 34 -0.59 8.89 -0.05
CA SER A 34 -1.05 8.15 -1.23
C SER A 34 -2.06 7.06 -0.87
N VAL A 35 -1.87 6.34 0.24
CA VAL A 35 -2.82 5.34 0.74
C VAL A 35 -4.11 6.00 1.22
N ASP A 36 -4.00 7.09 1.99
CA ASP A 36 -5.17 7.81 2.49
C ASP A 36 -6.02 8.35 1.33
N ALA A 37 -5.39 8.85 0.26
CA ALA A 37 -6.10 9.30 -0.95
C ALA A 37 -6.94 8.21 -1.64
N LEU A 38 -6.59 6.92 -1.49
CA LEU A 38 -7.40 5.82 -2.02
C LEU A 38 -8.74 5.66 -1.28
N TYR A 39 -8.80 6.06 -0.01
CA TYR A 39 -10.02 6.00 0.80
C TYR A 39 -10.90 7.25 0.66
N GLU A 40 -10.34 8.35 0.16
CA GLU A 40 -11.07 9.59 -0.10
C GLU A 40 -11.92 9.55 -1.37
N VAL A 41 -11.90 8.45 -2.14
CA VAL A 41 -12.74 8.27 -3.33
C VAL A 41 -14.13 7.80 -2.90
N PRO A 42 -15.18 8.67 -2.87
CA PRO A 42 -16.48 8.28 -2.33
C PRO A 42 -17.13 7.16 -3.14
N ALA A 43 -16.84 7.13 -4.45
CA ALA A 43 -17.27 6.07 -5.35
C ALA A 43 -16.70 4.70 -4.97
N ALA A 44 -15.55 4.62 -4.28
CA ALA A 44 -14.93 3.37 -3.84
C ALA A 44 -15.46 2.87 -2.49
N ARG A 45 -16.26 3.65 -1.75
CA ARG A 45 -16.74 3.28 -0.40
C ARG A 45 -17.60 2.02 -0.37
N TYR A 46 -18.32 1.73 -1.46
CA TYR A 46 -19.24 0.58 -1.55
C TYR A 46 -18.93 -0.34 -2.73
N VAL A 47 -17.76 -0.18 -3.38
CA VAL A 47 -17.40 -1.08 -4.47
C VAL A 47 -16.99 -2.43 -3.90
N ASP A 48 -17.38 -3.46 -4.63
CA ASP A 48 -16.92 -4.81 -4.40
C ASP A 48 -15.38 -4.85 -4.49
N PRO A 49 -14.66 -5.43 -3.51
CA PRO A 49 -13.23 -5.61 -3.63
C PRO A 49 -12.88 -6.28 -4.97
N ALA A 50 -11.93 -5.68 -5.71
CA ALA A 50 -11.45 -6.21 -6.99
C ALA A 50 -10.86 -7.63 -6.89
N LEU A 51 -10.71 -8.15 -5.67
CA LEU A 51 -10.21 -9.48 -5.33
C LEU A 51 -11.27 -10.59 -5.48
N ARG A 52 -12.55 -10.27 -5.73
CA ARG A 52 -13.52 -11.34 -6.03
C ARG A 52 -13.24 -11.89 -7.42
N PHE A 53 -12.70 -13.10 -7.45
CA PHE A 53 -12.55 -13.85 -8.69
C PHE A 53 -13.93 -14.04 -9.35
N ARG A 54 -14.08 -13.49 -10.55
CA ARG A 54 -15.27 -13.66 -11.38
C ARG A 54 -14.83 -14.33 -12.67
N ALA A 55 -15.09 -15.63 -12.82
CA ALA A 55 -14.68 -16.41 -13.99
C ALA A 55 -15.18 -15.81 -15.34
N GLY A 56 -16.32 -15.11 -15.31
CA GLY A 56 -16.88 -14.41 -16.47
C GLY A 56 -16.50 -12.94 -16.60
N ALA A 57 -15.72 -12.36 -15.67
CA ALA A 57 -15.36 -10.96 -15.77
C ALA A 57 -14.48 -10.71 -17.00
N ARG A 58 -14.74 -9.58 -17.65
CA ARG A 58 -13.89 -8.99 -18.67
C ARG A 58 -13.44 -7.65 -18.11
N ILE A 59 -12.15 -7.54 -17.83
CA ILE A 59 -11.56 -6.27 -17.37
C ILE A 59 -11.54 -5.36 -18.61
N LYS A 60 -12.22 -4.22 -18.53
CA LYS A 60 -12.05 -3.15 -19.51
C LYS A 60 -10.73 -2.46 -19.19
N ASP A 61 -9.91 -2.18 -20.21
CA ASP A 61 -8.62 -1.52 -19.98
C ASP A 61 -8.86 -0.17 -19.30
N TRP A 62 -8.08 0.09 -18.26
CA TRP A 62 -8.17 1.32 -17.46
C TRP A 62 -7.75 2.56 -18.27
N ALA A 63 -7.07 2.37 -19.40
CA ALA A 63 -6.69 3.42 -20.35
C ALA A 63 -7.65 3.56 -21.55
N SER A 64 -8.82 2.88 -21.53
CA SER A 64 -9.77 2.83 -22.65
C SER A 64 -11.15 3.43 -22.38
#